data_AF-A0AAU7DY44-F1
#
_entry.id   AF-A0AAU7DY44-F1
#
_cell.length_a   1.000
_cell.length_b   1.000
_cell.length_c   1.000
_cell.angle_alpha   90.00
_cell.angle_beta   90.00
_cell.angle_gamma   90.00
#
_symmetry.space_group_name_H-M   'P 1'
#
loop_
_entity.id
_entity.type
_entity.pdbx_description
1 polymer ?
#
loop_
_entity_poly.entity_id
_entity_poly.type
_entity_poly.pdbx_seq_one_letter_code
_entity_poly.pdbx_strand_id
1 'polypeptide(L)'
;MAPVPRILGSGYPSVRFQLTGLLIIASGLFVLSRLTHDAAYWTQVLPILLLLGMGTASVEPASNSAATYQTGPASGAAGAVASTAQQVGSSLGMALLGSVAAATTASAVSSGAPNPQAAGIAVTEGFAAAGLTGAIILAEAALGVFLLAGRTRQN
;
A
#
# COMPACT_ATOMS: atom_id res chain seq x y z
N MET A 1 -20.98 -2.70 -35.77
CA MET A 1 -20.06 -3.76 -36.24
C MET A 1 -18.72 -3.10 -36.57
N ALA A 2 -17.83 -3.01 -35.59
CA ALA A 2 -16.47 -2.51 -35.73
C ALA A 2 -15.54 -3.62 -35.20
N PRO A 3 -14.36 -3.84 -35.80
CA PRO A 3 -13.54 -5.01 -35.53
C PRO A 3 -12.98 -4.92 -34.10
N VAL A 4 -13.42 -5.84 -33.25
CA VAL A 4 -12.88 -6.06 -31.91
C VAL A 4 -11.40 -6.44 -32.06
N PRO A 5 -10.44 -5.62 -31.59
CA PRO A 5 -9.06 -6.03 -31.55
C PRO A 5 -8.94 -7.20 -30.56
N ARG A 6 -8.58 -8.36 -31.10
CA ARG A 6 -8.17 -9.54 -30.33
C ARG A 6 -6.98 -9.17 -29.45
N ILE A 7 -7.25 -8.86 -28.18
CA ILE A 7 -6.26 -8.89 -27.08
C ILE A 7 -6.30 -10.27 -26.38
N LEU A 8 -6.84 -11.29 -27.05
CA LEU A 8 -6.62 -12.69 -26.69
C LEU A 8 -5.23 -13.11 -27.19
N GLY A 9 -4.21 -12.88 -26.36
CA GLY A 9 -2.83 -13.24 -26.70
C GLY A 9 -1.74 -12.76 -25.73
N SER A 10 -1.92 -12.85 -24.41
CA SER A 10 -0.80 -13.04 -23.45
C SER A 10 -1.37 -13.27 -22.05
N GLY A 11 -0.85 -14.27 -21.33
CA GLY A 11 -1.29 -14.53 -19.96
C GLY A 11 -1.02 -13.32 -19.05
N TYR A 12 -2.08 -12.74 -18.48
CA TYR A 12 -2.09 -11.72 -17.42
C TYR A 12 -0.75 -10.96 -17.18
N PRO A 13 -0.35 -10.04 -18.08
CA PRO A 13 0.81 -9.16 -17.85
C PRO A 13 0.59 -8.20 -16.67
N SER A 14 -0.67 -7.95 -16.30
CA SER A 14 -1.09 -7.02 -15.24
C SER A 14 -0.71 -7.47 -13.84
N VAL A 15 -0.76 -8.77 -13.53
CA VAL A 15 -0.45 -9.28 -12.18
C VAL A 15 1.01 -9.03 -11.83
N ARG A 16 1.93 -9.26 -12.78
CA ARG A 16 3.36 -9.04 -12.56
C ARG A 16 3.65 -7.56 -12.28
N PHE A 17 2.98 -6.67 -13.01
CA PHE A 17 3.10 -5.24 -12.80
C PHE A 17 2.53 -4.80 -11.44
N GLN A 18 1.40 -5.38 -11.04
CA GLN A 18 0.78 -5.11 -9.75
C GLN A 18 1.64 -5.62 -8.57
N LEU A 19 2.22 -6.82 -8.68
CA LEU A 19 3.17 -7.35 -7.68
C LEU A 19 4.40 -6.46 -7.52
N THR A 20 5.00 -6.01 -8.62
CA THR A 20 6.12 -5.06 -8.57
C THR A 20 5.72 -3.78 -7.88
N GLY A 21 4.53 -3.24 -8.19
CA GLY A 21 3.99 -2.05 -7.52
C GLY A 21 3.81 -2.24 -6.02
N LEU A 22 3.18 -3.34 -5.57
CA LEU A 22 3.02 -3.64 -4.14
C LEU A 22 4.37 -3.76 -3.43
N LEU A 23 5.37 -4.41 -4.04
CA LEU A 23 6.71 -4.54 -3.47
C LEU A 23 7.43 -3.19 -3.37
N ILE A 24 7.22 -2.27 -4.32
CA ILE A 24 7.76 -0.91 -4.26
C ILE A 24 7.14 -0.15 -3.08
N ILE A 25 5.82 -0.22 -2.89
CA ILE A 25 5.13 0.44 -1.76
C ILE A 25 5.62 -0.16 -0.43
N ALA A 26 5.71 -1.49 -0.34
CA ALA A 26 6.21 -2.18 0.85
C ALA A 26 7.67 -1.77 1.17
N SER A 27 8.51 -1.61 0.14
CA SER A 27 9.87 -1.10 0.30
C SER A 27 9.89 0.33 0.82
N GLY A 28 9.01 1.20 0.32
CA GLY A 28 8.86 2.57 0.82
C GLY A 28 8.46 2.62 2.30
N LEU A 29 7.51 1.78 2.72
CA LEU A 29 7.10 1.65 4.11
C LEU A 29 8.19 1.02 5.00
N PHE A 30 9.00 0.12 4.46
CA PHE A 30 10.17 -0.41 5.16
C PHE A 30 11.27 0.65 5.34
N VAL A 31 11.48 1.52 4.34
CA VAL A 31 12.39 2.66 4.49
C VAL A 31 11.83 3.65 5.53
N LEU A 32 10.52 3.87 5.55
CA LEU A 32 9.85 4.65 6.61
C LEU A 32 10.08 4.05 8.01
N SER A 33 10.14 2.73 8.13
CA SER A 33 10.45 2.09 9.43
C SER A 33 11.89 2.30 9.90
N ARG A 34 12.76 2.87 9.07
CA ARG A 34 14.13 3.24 9.40
C ARG A 34 14.33 4.76 9.54
N LEU A 35 13.23 5.52 9.58
CA LEU A 35 13.29 6.96 9.71
C LEU A 35 13.88 7.34 11.07
N THR A 36 14.88 8.22 11.05
CA THR A 36 15.51 8.75 12.26
C THR A 36 14.92 10.11 12.65
N HIS A 37 15.03 10.51 13.92
CA HIS A 37 14.51 11.81 14.38
C HIS A 37 15.15 12.99 13.62
N ASP A 38 16.42 12.88 13.23
CA ASP A 38 17.16 13.91 12.47
C ASP A 38 17.08 13.68 10.95
N ALA A 39 15.99 13.08 10.46
CA ALA A 39 15.82 12.76 9.05
C ALA A 39 15.93 14.01 8.16
N ALA A 40 16.92 14.03 7.28
CA ALA A 40 17.01 15.04 6.23
C ALA A 40 15.96 14.77 5.14
N TYR A 41 15.24 15.82 4.75
CA TYR A 41 14.15 15.74 3.77
C TYR A 41 14.59 15.07 2.46
N TRP A 42 15.72 15.51 1.90
CA TRP A 42 16.20 15.06 0.60
C TRP A 42 16.67 13.61 0.57
N THR A 43 17.20 13.09 1.67
CA THR A 43 17.84 11.76 1.71
C THR A 43 16.97 10.68 2.33
N GLN A 44 16.01 11.04 3.19
CA GLN A 44 15.15 10.07 3.86
C GLN A 44 13.68 10.24 3.45
N VAL A 45 13.14 11.46 3.47
CA VAL A 45 11.70 11.69 3.23
C VAL A 45 11.35 11.62 1.74
N LEU A 46 12.12 12.30 0.88
CA LEU A 46 11.87 12.33 -0.55
C LEU A 46 11.90 10.94 -1.19
N PRO A 47 12.88 10.05 -0.90
CA PRO A 47 12.86 8.69 -1.44
C PRO A 47 11.62 7.89 -1.03
N ILE A 48 11.15 8.05 0.21
CA ILE A 48 9.91 7.40 0.69
C ILE A 48 8.72 7.86 -0.15
N LEU A 49 8.58 9.18 -0.35
CA LEU A 49 7.48 9.75 -1.16
C LEU A 49 7.54 9.28 -2.61
N LEU A 50 8.73 9.20 -3.20
CA LEU A 50 8.92 8.71 -4.56
C LEU A 50 8.57 7.23 -4.68
N LEU A 51 9.00 6.39 -3.73
CA LEU A 51 8.65 4.97 -3.72
C LEU A 51 7.14 4.78 -3.60
N LEU A 52 6.50 5.47 -2.64
CA LEU A 52 5.06 5.41 -2.47
C LEU A 52 4.33 5.83 -3.75
N GLY A 53 4.70 6.97 -4.35
CA GLY A 53 4.08 7.49 -5.56
C GLY A 53 4.28 6.60 -6.79
N MET A 54 5.48 6.06 -7.00
CA MET A 54 5.74 5.13 -8.10
C MET A 54 4.98 3.82 -7.92
N GLY A 55 4.93 3.32 -6.69
CA GLY A 55 4.20 2.12 -6.34
C GLY A 55 2.69 2.26 -6.58
N THR A 56 2.07 3.33 -6.08
CA THR A 56 0.63 3.58 -6.28
C THR A 56 0.29 3.80 -7.76
N ALA A 57 1.09 4.59 -8.49
CA ALA A 57 0.92 4.79 -9.93
C ALA A 57 0.97 3.48 -10.73
N SER A 58 1.69 2.47 -10.22
CA SER A 58 1.77 1.15 -10.83
C SER A 58 0.57 0.26 -10.49
N VAL A 59 0.07 0.34 -9.26
CA VAL A 59 -0.99 -0.56 -8.74
C VAL A 59 -2.39 -0.08 -9.14
N GLU A 60 -2.67 1.21 -9.06
CA GLU A 60 -4.04 1.76 -9.21
C GLU A 60 -4.68 1.47 -10.57
N PRO A 61 -4.00 1.66 -11.73
CA PRO A 61 -4.60 1.40 -13.03
C PRO A 61 -4.97 -0.08 -13.22
N ALA A 62 -4.13 -0.98 -12.72
CA ALA A 62 -4.36 -2.42 -12.76
C ALA A 62 -5.55 -2.82 -11.87
N SER A 63 -5.65 -2.23 -10.67
CA SER A 63 -6.76 -2.47 -9.75
C SER A 63 -8.09 -1.98 -10.31
N ASN A 64 -8.12 -0.78 -10.91
CA ASN A 64 -9.33 -0.21 -11.49
C ASN A 64 -9.80 -1.00 -12.73
N SER A 65 -8.85 -1.45 -13.56
CA SER A 65 -9.14 -2.31 -14.70
C SER A 65 -9.68 -3.68 -14.27
N ALA A 66 -9.14 -4.26 -13.18
CA ALA A 66 -9.63 -5.51 -12.64
C ALA A 66 -11.05 -5.40 -12.05
N ALA A 67 -11.35 -4.30 -11.36
CA ALA A 67 -12.66 -4.06 -10.74
C ALA A 67 -13.81 -3.97 -11.75
N THR A 68 -13.53 -3.50 -12.97
CA THR A 68 -14.53 -3.30 -14.02
C THR A 68 -14.50 -4.41 -15.10
N TYR A 69 -13.62 -5.40 -14.94
CA TYR A 69 -13.40 -6.45 -15.93
C TYR A 69 -14.66 -7.32 -16.13
N GLN A 70 -15.09 -7.48 -17.39
CA GLN A 70 -16.27 -8.26 -17.81
C GLN A 70 -17.63 -7.81 -17.22
N THR A 71 -17.74 -6.59 -16.71
CA THR A 71 -18.97 -6.09 -16.05
C THR A 71 -20.06 -5.58 -17.01
N GLY A 72 -19.72 -5.36 -18.29
CA GLY A 72 -20.69 -4.97 -19.32
C GLY A 72 -21.52 -3.72 -18.95
N PRO A 73 -22.86 -3.73 -19.12
CA PRO A 73 -23.73 -2.61 -18.74
C PRO A 73 -23.69 -2.24 -17.24
N ALA A 74 -23.24 -3.16 -16.38
CA ALA A 74 -23.17 -2.96 -14.94
C ALA A 74 -21.84 -2.34 -14.45
N SER A 75 -20.98 -1.88 -15.37
CA SER A 75 -19.68 -1.27 -15.05
C SER A 75 -19.78 -0.10 -14.05
N GLY A 76 -20.83 0.73 -14.14
CA GLY A 76 -21.06 1.81 -13.18
C GLY A 76 -21.34 1.32 -11.75
N ALA A 77 -22.13 0.25 -11.61
CA ALA A 77 -22.41 -0.36 -10.32
C ALA A 77 -21.17 -1.09 -9.75
N ALA A 78 -20.42 -1.78 -10.59
CA ALA A 78 -19.18 -2.44 -10.19
C ALA A 78 -18.11 -1.44 -9.73
N GLY A 79 -17.95 -0.31 -10.45
CA GLY A 79 -17.07 0.78 -10.06
C GLY A 79 -17.47 1.41 -8.73
N ALA A 80 -18.77 1.64 -8.51
CA ALA A 80 -19.26 2.17 -7.24
C ALA A 80 -18.94 1.25 -6.06
N VAL A 81 -19.20 -0.06 -6.19
CA VAL A 81 -18.87 -1.06 -5.16
C VAL A 81 -17.37 -1.11 -4.91
N ALA A 82 -16.55 -1.06 -5.97
CA ALA A 82 -15.09 -1.07 -5.85
C ALA A 82 -14.56 0.17 -5.12
N SER A 83 -15.05 1.37 -5.46
CA SER A 83 -14.67 2.60 -4.77
C SER A 83 -15.11 2.61 -3.30
N THR A 84 -16.33 2.13 -2.99
CA THR A 84 -16.77 1.99 -1.60
C THR A 84 -15.89 1.01 -0.83
N ALA A 85 -15.56 -0.16 -1.42
CA ALA A 85 -14.67 -1.12 -0.79
C ALA A 85 -13.25 -0.54 -0.56
N GLN A 86 -12.73 0.21 -1.53
CA GLN A 86 -11.43 0.91 -1.39
C GLN A 86 -11.48 1.97 -0.30
N GLN A 87 -12.56 2.75 -0.19
CA GLN A 87 -12.69 3.79 0.83
C GLN A 87 -12.79 3.18 2.22
N VAL A 88 -13.61 2.13 2.39
CA VAL A 88 -13.70 1.36 3.64
C VAL A 88 -12.34 0.77 4.01
N GLY A 89 -11.65 0.14 3.05
CA GLY A 89 -10.32 -0.42 3.26
C GLY A 89 -9.28 0.64 3.65
N SER A 90 -9.30 1.80 3.00
CA SER A 90 -8.40 2.92 3.28
C SER A 90 -8.61 3.46 4.68
N SER A 91 -9.87 3.67 5.10
CA SER A 91 -10.20 4.12 6.44
C SER A 91 -9.78 3.12 7.52
N LEU A 92 -10.04 1.83 7.31
CA LEU A 92 -9.62 0.78 8.25
C LEU A 92 -8.10 0.67 8.34
N GLY A 93 -7.40 0.71 7.21
CA GLY A 93 -5.93 0.68 7.16
C GLY A 93 -5.31 1.87 7.89
N MET A 94 -5.81 3.08 7.65
CA MET A 94 -5.35 4.28 8.33
C MET A 94 -5.63 4.24 9.83
N ALA A 95 -6.80 3.73 10.25
CA ALA A 95 -7.14 3.59 11.67
C ALA A 95 -6.20 2.59 12.38
N LEU A 96 -5.93 1.44 11.75
CA LEU A 96 -5.01 0.44 12.27
C LEU A 96 -3.59 0.98 12.42
N LEU A 97 -3.05 1.57 11.35
CA LEU A 97 -1.69 2.11 11.36
C LEU A 97 -1.55 3.30 12.32
N GLY A 98 -2.56 4.18 12.37
CA GLY A 98 -2.62 5.27 13.33
C GLY A 98 -2.67 4.78 14.78
N SER A 99 -3.41 3.70 15.05
CA SER A 99 -3.44 3.07 16.37
C SER A 99 -2.08 2.49 16.77
N VAL A 100 -1.37 1.84 15.84
CA VAL A 100 -0.01 1.32 16.09
C VAL A 100 0.97 2.46 16.37
N ALA A 101 0.92 3.52 15.57
CA ALA A 101 1.76 4.70 15.77
C ALA A 101 1.51 5.35 17.13
N ALA A 102 0.23 5.56 17.48
CA ALA A 102 -0.17 6.15 18.74
C ALA A 102 0.21 5.29 19.94
N ALA A 103 -0.03 3.97 19.89
CA ALA A 103 0.30 3.05 20.97
C ALA A 103 1.81 2.97 21.22
N THR A 104 2.61 2.93 20.16
CA THR A 104 4.08 2.91 20.25
C THR A 104 4.61 4.24 20.79
N THR A 105 4.10 5.37 20.28
CA THR A 105 4.46 6.71 20.77
C THR A 105 4.14 6.86 22.26
N ALA A 106 2.94 6.47 22.68
CA ALA A 106 2.51 6.56 24.07
C ALA A 106 3.39 5.71 25.00
N SER A 107 3.76 4.50 24.54
CA SER A 107 4.67 3.61 25.27
C SER A 107 6.05 4.26 25.45
N ALA A 108 6.64 4.78 24.37
CA ALA A 108 7.95 5.45 24.39
C ALA A 108 7.97 6.70 25.29
N VAL A 109 6.89 7.50 25.28
CA VAL A 109 6.75 8.66 26.17
C VAL A 109 6.68 8.23 27.63
N SER A 110 5.90 7.18 27.93
CA SER A 110 5.71 6.67 29.30
C SER A 110 6.99 6.10 29.92
N SER A 111 7.92 5.61 29.09
CA SER A 111 9.21 5.05 29.54
C SER A 111 10.28 6.10 29.92
N GLY A 112 9.98 7.39 29.82
CA GLY A 112 10.84 8.44 30.39
C GLY A 112 11.19 9.60 29.47
N ALA A 113 10.20 10.20 28.79
CA ALA A 113 10.39 11.41 27.99
C ALA A 113 9.93 12.69 28.73
N PRO A 114 10.68 13.24 29.71
CA PRO A 114 10.31 14.49 30.38
C PRO A 114 10.66 15.76 29.59
N ASN A 115 11.27 15.64 28.40
CA ASN A 115 11.69 16.80 27.59
C ASN A 115 11.07 16.79 26.17
N PRO A 116 10.93 17.97 25.51
CA PRO A 116 10.30 18.09 24.19
C PRO A 116 11.01 17.30 23.08
N GLN A 117 12.33 17.10 23.22
CA GLN A 117 13.13 16.39 22.23
C GLN A 117 12.86 14.88 22.25
N ALA A 118 12.71 14.30 23.45
CA ALA A 118 12.32 12.90 23.63
C ALA A 118 10.90 12.64 23.14
N ALA A 119 9.99 13.62 23.23
CA ALA A 119 8.65 13.51 22.64
C ALA A 119 8.71 13.43 21.10
N GLY A 120 9.60 14.21 20.46
CA GLY A 120 9.84 14.13 19.02
C GLY A 120 10.35 12.75 18.58
N ILE A 121 11.31 12.18 19.33
CA ILE A 121 11.85 10.84 19.10
C ILE A 121 10.77 9.77 19.22
N ALA A 122 9.94 9.84 20.27
CA ALA A 122 8.85 8.89 20.48
C ALA A 122 7.82 8.88 19.33
N VAL A 123 7.52 10.05 18.77
CA VAL A 123 6.64 10.16 17.58
C VAL A 123 7.30 9.51 16.37
N THR A 124 8.59 9.74 16.13
CA THR A 124 9.33 9.09 15.04
C THR A 124 9.33 7.57 15.19
N GLU A 125 9.52 7.05 16.40
CA GLU A 125 9.42 5.60 16.68
C GLU A 125 8.02 5.05 16.39
N GLY A 126 6.96 5.80 16.73
CA GLY A 126 5.60 5.42 16.41
C GLY A 126 5.35 5.32 14.90
N PHE A 127 5.79 6.31 14.13
CA PHE A 127 5.70 6.26 12.67
C PHE A 127 6.55 5.14 12.07
N ALA A 128 7.72 4.87 12.65
CA ALA A 128 8.57 3.77 12.21
C ALA A 128 7.90 2.41 12.41
N ALA A 129 7.29 2.19 13.58
CA ALA A 129 6.55 0.96 13.89
C ALA A 129 5.31 0.78 12.99
N ALA A 130 4.57 1.87 12.73
CA ALA A 130 3.46 1.85 11.78
C ALA A 130 3.93 1.56 10.35
N GLY A 131 5.05 2.14 9.92
CA GLY A 131 5.69 1.85 8.64
C GLY A 131 6.01 0.37 8.49
N LEU A 132 6.64 -0.25 9.49
CA LEU A 132 6.95 -1.68 9.46
C LEU A 132 5.68 -2.55 9.39
N THR A 133 4.68 -2.22 10.19
CA THR A 133 3.39 -2.92 10.20
C THR A 133 2.72 -2.84 8.82
N GLY A 134 2.71 -1.66 8.21
CA GLY A 134 2.18 -1.46 6.87
C GLY A 134 2.97 -2.22 5.80
N ALA A 135 4.30 -2.27 5.92
CA ALA A 135 5.14 -3.05 5.01
C ALA A 135 4.82 -4.55 5.07
N ILE A 136 4.61 -5.11 6.27
CA ILE A 136 4.22 -6.51 6.46
C ILE A 136 2.83 -6.77 5.85
N ILE A 137 1.85 -5.90 6.11
CA ILE A 137 0.49 -6.04 5.54
C ILE A 137 0.54 -6.05 4.00
N LEU A 138 1.34 -5.17 3.40
CA LEU A 138 1.48 -5.14 1.94
C LEU A 138 2.24 -6.33 1.37
N ALA A 139 3.22 -6.87 2.10
CA ALA A 139 3.91 -8.09 1.70
C ALA A 139 2.94 -9.30 1.70
N GLU A 140 2.10 -9.43 2.72
CA GLU A 140 1.04 -10.45 2.79
C GLU A 140 0.01 -10.26 1.66
N ALA A 141 -0.40 -9.03 1.37
CA ALA A 141 -1.28 -8.73 0.25
C ALA A 141 -0.65 -9.13 -1.10
N ALA A 142 0.64 -8.85 -1.30
CA ALA A 142 1.37 -9.26 -2.50
C ALA A 142 1.43 -10.79 -2.63
N LEU A 143 1.66 -11.50 -1.52
CA LEU A 143 1.62 -12.96 -1.50
C LEU A 143 0.23 -13.49 -1.87
N GLY A 144 -0.84 -12.91 -1.31
CA GLY A 144 -2.21 -13.26 -1.66
C GLY A 144 -2.51 -13.08 -3.16
N VAL A 145 -2.11 -11.95 -3.75
CA VAL A 145 -2.24 -11.69 -5.19
C VAL A 145 -1.45 -12.71 -6.01
N PHE A 146 -0.22 -13.04 -5.60
CA PHE A 146 0.62 -14.02 -6.27
C PHE A 146 -0.02 -15.43 -6.27
N LEU A 147 -0.56 -15.87 -5.11
CA LEU A 147 -1.22 -17.16 -4.98
C LEU A 147 -2.50 -17.25 -5.81
N LEU A 148 -3.32 -16.19 -5.81
CA LEU A 148 -4.55 -16.13 -6.60
C LEU A 148 -4.27 -16.18 -8.11
N ALA A 149 -3.24 -15.47 -8.56
CA ALA A 149 -2.81 -15.49 -9.96
C ALA A 149 -2.17 -16.83 -10.37
N GLY A 150 -1.57 -17.55 -9.44
CA GLY A 150 -1.10 -18.92 -9.67
C GLY A 150 -2.26 -19.90 -9.90
N ARG A 151 -3.38 -19.70 -9.20
CA ARG A 151 -4.56 -20.57 -9.27
C ARG A 151 -5.36 -20.39 -10.56
N THR A 152 -5.46 -19.16 -11.07
CA THR A 152 -6.12 -18.88 -12.36
C THR A 152 -5.35 -19.38 -13.59
N ARG A 153 -4.09 -19.83 -13.44
CA ARG A 153 -3.34 -20.51 -14.51
C ARG A 153 -3.61 -22.01 -14.62
N GLN A 154 -4.21 -22.63 -13.61
CA GLN A 154 -4.41 -24.09 -13.54
C GLN A 154 -5.82 -24.54 -13.94
N ASN A 155 -6.77 -23.60 -14.08
CA ASN A 155 -8.12 -23.84 -14.59
C ASN A 155 -8.24 -23.37 -16.04
#